data_AF-A0A2V9W227-F1
#
_entry.id   AF-A0A2V9W227-F1
#
_cell.length_a   1.000
_cell.length_b   1.000
_cell.length_c   1.000
_cell.angle_alpha   90.00
_cell.angle_beta   90.00
_cell.angle_gamma   90.00
#
_symmetry.space_group_name_H-M   'P 1'
#
loop_
_entity.id
_entity.type
_entity.pdbx_description
1 polymer ?
#
loop_
_entity_poly.entity_id
_entity_poly.type
_entity_poly.pdbx_seq_one_letter_code
_entity_poly.pdbx_strand_id
1 'polypeptide(L)'
;MTTNENRDANRFLSDNAYTGEQFQNSEQSSFLDREITRRGFVTVVGAVTGGVCLGAALPFQNAGTMVAKSESKASSVMVDLKLVVNGRPHALTVDPRVTLLDLLRENLALTGSKKGCDHGQCGACTVLANGRRINSCLSLAVVHDGEEITTIEGLAKGNDLHPVQTAFLEHDGFQCGYCTPGQICSAVALFEEHNHGDASFVTRDLASPNASALTPDEIRERMSGNICRCGAYPGIVSAIQTVSRGQGDRTGK
;
A
#
# COMPACT_ATOMS: atom_id res chain seq x y z
N MET A 1 -23.08 48.39 16.69
CA MET A 1 -23.39 48.77 15.30
C MET A 1 -22.07 48.70 14.53
N THR A 2 -21.66 47.55 13.98
CA THR A 2 -21.98 47.07 12.61
C THR A 2 -21.70 48.15 11.57
N THR A 3 -20.84 48.02 10.56
CA THR A 3 -20.29 46.84 9.83
C THR A 3 -19.19 47.36 8.90
N ASN A 4 -18.42 46.44 8.30
CA ASN A 4 -18.10 46.39 6.87
C ASN A 4 -16.60 46.30 6.49
N GLU A 5 -15.91 45.26 6.97
CA GLU A 5 -14.73 44.70 6.30
C GLU A 5 -15.18 43.46 5.51
N ASN A 6 -15.62 43.66 4.27
CA ASN A 6 -15.83 42.55 3.33
C ASN A 6 -15.68 43.07 1.89
N ARG A 7 -14.45 43.40 1.49
CA ARG A 7 -14.19 43.88 0.12
C ARG A 7 -12.98 43.31 -0.61
N ASP A 8 -12.21 42.39 -0.03
CA ASP A 8 -10.96 41.91 -0.65
C ASP A 8 -10.87 40.39 -0.90
N ALA A 9 -12.01 39.72 -1.11
CA ALA A 9 -12.02 38.27 -1.42
C ALA A 9 -12.55 37.89 -2.81
N ASN A 10 -12.82 38.86 -3.69
CA ASN A 10 -13.44 38.58 -5.01
C ASN A 10 -12.63 39.06 -6.22
N ARG A 11 -11.33 39.34 -6.07
CA ARG A 11 -10.48 39.83 -7.18
C ARG A 11 -9.50 38.81 -7.76
N PHE A 12 -9.72 37.51 -7.51
CA PHE A 12 -8.86 36.43 -8.03
C PHE A 12 -9.60 35.36 -8.84
N LEU A 13 -10.87 35.59 -9.20
CA LEU A 13 -11.69 34.64 -9.97
C LEU A 13 -12.39 35.32 -11.16
N SER A 14 -11.68 36.12 -11.96
CA SER A 14 -12.28 36.75 -13.15
C SER A 14 -11.44 36.75 -14.42
N ASP A 15 -10.34 36.00 -14.51
CA ASP A 15 -9.46 36.02 -15.70
C ASP A 15 -9.26 34.62 -16.30
N ASN A 16 -10.34 33.95 -16.71
CA ASN A 16 -10.24 32.94 -17.79
C ASN A 16 -11.61 32.63 -18.41
N ALA A 17 -12.21 33.64 -19.05
CA ALA A 17 -13.28 33.43 -20.02
C ALA A 17 -12.67 33.59 -21.42
N TYR A 18 -12.29 32.48 -22.03
CA TYR A 18 -11.75 32.43 -23.39
C TYR A 18 -12.87 32.70 -24.39
N THR A 19 -12.97 33.94 -24.87
CA THR A 19 -13.85 34.33 -25.99
C THR A 19 -13.18 33.93 -27.30
N GLY A 20 -13.71 32.90 -27.95
CA GLY A 20 -13.29 32.49 -29.29
C GLY A 20 -13.83 33.43 -30.35
N GLU A 21 -12.98 34.29 -30.91
CA GLU A 21 -13.24 34.96 -32.19
C GLU A 21 -12.78 34.07 -33.35
N GLN A 22 -13.65 33.99 -34.35
CA GLN A 22 -13.49 33.20 -35.56
C GLN A 22 -12.41 33.80 -36.47
N PHE A 23 -11.38 33.02 -36.78
CA PHE A 23 -10.55 33.23 -37.96
C PHE A 23 -10.85 32.12 -38.97
N GLN A 24 -11.50 32.49 -40.07
CA GLN A 24 -11.59 31.68 -41.28
C GLN A 24 -10.19 31.51 -41.84
N ASN A 25 -9.70 30.27 -41.91
CA ASN A 25 -8.69 29.89 -42.88
C ASN A 25 -9.20 28.68 -43.65
N SER A 26 -9.42 28.95 -44.92
CA SER A 26 -9.80 28.05 -45.99
C SER A 26 -8.67 27.06 -46.32
N GLU A 27 -9.09 25.86 -46.74
CA GLU A 27 -8.31 24.87 -47.49
C GLU A 27 -7.24 24.09 -46.72
N GLN A 28 -7.65 23.05 -45.98
CA GLN A 28 -6.97 21.75 -46.09
C GLN A 28 -7.91 20.61 -45.70
N SER A 29 -8.57 20.09 -46.72
CA SER A 29 -9.46 18.94 -46.64
C SER A 29 -8.68 17.63 -46.58
N SER A 30 -9.37 16.64 -46.01
CA SER A 30 -9.22 15.21 -46.26
C SER A 30 -8.06 14.51 -45.55
N PHE A 31 -8.38 13.67 -44.56
CA PHE A 31 -8.37 12.21 -44.77
C PHE A 31 -8.81 11.36 -43.58
N LEU A 32 -9.07 11.93 -42.40
CA LEU A 32 -9.33 11.13 -41.20
C LEU A 32 -10.54 11.63 -40.43
N ASP A 33 -11.72 11.40 -40.98
CA ASP A 33 -12.93 11.25 -40.16
C ASP A 33 -13.86 10.25 -40.84
N ARG A 34 -13.71 8.98 -40.48
CA ARG A 34 -14.71 7.95 -40.74
C ARG A 34 -14.79 7.07 -39.52
N GLU A 35 -15.85 7.25 -38.73
CA GLU A 35 -16.16 6.39 -37.58
C GLU A 35 -16.35 4.93 -38.03
N ILE A 36 -15.47 4.04 -37.55
CA ILE A 36 -15.59 2.61 -37.77
C ILE A 36 -16.61 2.05 -36.77
N THR A 37 -17.82 1.76 -37.24
CA THR A 37 -18.84 1.14 -36.41
C THR A 37 -18.59 -0.37 -36.25
N ARG A 38 -19.01 -0.95 -35.11
CA ARG A 38 -18.82 -2.38 -34.77
C ARG A 38 -19.30 -3.37 -35.85
N ARG A 39 -20.26 -2.99 -36.70
CA ARG A 39 -20.71 -3.82 -37.84
C ARG A 39 -19.73 -3.81 -39.03
N GLY A 40 -18.96 -2.73 -39.23
CA GLY A 40 -17.96 -2.63 -40.30
C GLY A 40 -16.72 -3.49 -40.06
N PHE A 41 -16.34 -3.71 -38.80
CA PHE A 41 -15.19 -4.56 -38.45
C PHE A 41 -15.41 -6.04 -38.84
N VAL A 42 -16.63 -6.57 -38.68
CA VAL A 42 -16.96 -7.96 -39.02
C VAL A 42 -16.93 -8.20 -40.54
N THR A 43 -17.30 -7.19 -41.34
CA THR A 43 -17.25 -7.28 -42.80
C THR A 43 -15.81 -7.22 -43.35
N VAL A 44 -14.92 -6.46 -42.71
CA VAL A 44 -13.51 -6.33 -43.14
C VAL A 44 -12.71 -7.60 -42.83
N VAL A 45 -12.99 -8.29 -41.71
CA VAL A 45 -12.30 -9.55 -41.36
C VAL A 45 -12.79 -10.74 -42.20
N GLY A 46 -14.06 -10.73 -42.66
CA GLY A 46 -14.65 -11.81 -43.43
C GLY A 46 -14.16 -11.95 -44.88
N ALA A 47 -13.44 -10.96 -45.43
CA ALA A 47 -12.98 -10.97 -46.83
C ALA A 47 -11.56 -11.51 -47.05
N VAL A 48 -10.84 -11.91 -45.99
CA VAL A 48 -9.44 -12.37 -46.09
C VAL A 48 -9.31 -13.89 -46.31
N THR A 49 -10.39 -14.66 -46.27
CA THR A 49 -10.38 -16.13 -46.43
C THR A 49 -10.62 -16.63 -47.87
N GLY A 50 -10.56 -15.76 -48.88
CA GLY A 50 -10.81 -16.12 -50.28
C GLY A 50 -9.76 -15.62 -51.25
N GLY A 51 -8.56 -16.21 -51.26
CA GLY A 51 -7.52 -15.91 -52.24
C GLY A 51 -6.56 -17.09 -52.41
N VAL A 52 -6.75 -17.82 -53.51
CA VAL A 52 -6.08 -19.08 -53.86
C VAL A 52 -4.62 -18.88 -54.29
N CYS A 53 -3.80 -19.85 -53.87
CA CYS A 53 -2.47 -20.27 -54.32
C CYS A 53 -2.06 -19.85 -55.74
N LEU A 54 -0.88 -19.21 -55.87
CA LEU A 54 0.06 -19.33 -56.99
C LEU A 54 1.38 -18.66 -56.61
N GLY A 55 2.42 -19.45 -56.30
CA GLY A 55 3.76 -18.90 -56.05
C GLY A 55 4.71 -19.82 -55.30
N ALA A 56 5.43 -20.64 -56.07
CA ALA A 56 6.73 -21.27 -55.76
C ALA A 56 6.90 -21.98 -54.40
N ALA A 57 7.04 -23.30 -54.50
CA ALA A 57 7.64 -24.16 -53.48
C ALA A 57 9.06 -23.68 -53.14
N LEU A 58 9.21 -22.86 -52.11
CA LEU A 58 10.42 -22.79 -51.31
C LEU A 58 10.14 -23.63 -50.05
N PRO A 59 11.02 -24.58 -49.67
CA PRO A 59 10.89 -25.20 -48.37
C PRO A 59 11.14 -24.08 -47.36
N PHE A 60 10.07 -23.60 -46.71
CA PHE A 60 10.21 -22.81 -45.51
C PHE A 60 10.84 -23.75 -44.48
N GLN A 61 12.18 -23.73 -44.41
CA GLN A 61 12.91 -24.38 -43.34
C GLN A 61 12.39 -23.73 -42.07
N ASN A 62 11.62 -24.50 -41.32
CA ASN A 62 11.17 -24.14 -40.00
C ASN A 62 12.45 -24.05 -39.16
N ALA A 63 13.06 -22.87 -39.13
CA ALA A 63 14.07 -22.51 -38.15
C ALA A 63 13.34 -22.41 -36.81
N GLY A 64 12.97 -23.58 -36.29
CA GLY A 64 12.58 -23.75 -34.92
C GLY A 64 13.78 -23.34 -34.11
N THR A 65 13.81 -22.08 -33.70
CA THR A 65 14.61 -21.61 -32.58
C THR A 65 14.24 -22.53 -31.42
N MET A 66 15.08 -23.55 -31.22
CA MET A 66 15.09 -24.30 -29.98
C MET A 66 15.49 -23.30 -28.90
N VAL A 67 14.48 -22.68 -28.28
CA VAL A 67 14.69 -22.03 -26.99
C VAL A 67 15.03 -23.17 -26.06
N ALA A 68 16.34 -23.41 -25.89
CA ALA A 68 16.85 -24.35 -24.92
C ALA A 68 16.25 -23.94 -23.58
N LYS A 69 15.33 -24.77 -23.08
CA LYS A 69 14.75 -24.61 -21.76
C LYS A 69 15.91 -24.77 -20.78
N SER A 70 16.44 -23.64 -20.32
CA SER A 70 17.46 -23.61 -19.29
C SER A 70 16.80 -24.09 -18.01
N GLU A 71 16.81 -25.39 -17.79
CA GLU A 71 16.45 -26.00 -16.50
C GLU A 71 17.64 -25.83 -15.56
N SER A 72 17.90 -24.58 -15.17
CA SER A 72 18.76 -24.28 -14.04
C SER A 72 18.00 -24.71 -12.78
N LYS A 73 18.25 -25.94 -12.33
CA LYS A 73 17.77 -26.46 -11.05
C LYS A 73 18.60 -25.75 -9.98
N ALA A 74 18.18 -24.54 -9.60
CA ALA A 74 18.77 -23.84 -8.47
C ALA A 74 18.60 -24.72 -7.23
N SER A 75 19.70 -25.31 -6.76
CA SER A 75 19.74 -25.98 -5.46
C SER A 75 19.55 -24.92 -4.39
N SER A 76 18.39 -24.91 -3.74
CA SER A 76 18.12 -24.01 -2.62
C SER A 76 18.90 -24.52 -1.41
N VAL A 77 20.01 -23.84 -1.08
CA VAL A 77 20.64 -23.99 0.23
C VAL A 77 19.61 -23.57 1.27
N MET A 78 19.24 -24.48 2.16
CA MET A 78 18.31 -24.20 3.26
C MET A 78 19.10 -23.68 4.46
N VAL A 79 18.49 -22.79 5.24
CA VAL A 79 19.10 -22.13 6.40
C VAL A 79 18.25 -22.38 7.64
N ASP A 80 18.89 -22.75 8.75
CA ASP A 80 18.23 -22.85 10.04
C ASP A 80 18.00 -21.45 10.63
N LEU A 81 16.80 -21.22 11.16
CA LEU A 81 16.31 -19.94 11.64
C LEU A 81 15.55 -20.13 12.95
N LYS A 82 15.82 -19.29 13.95
CA LYS A 82 15.10 -19.21 15.22
C LYS A 82 14.42 -17.85 15.35
N LEU A 83 13.16 -17.84 15.74
CA LEU A 83 12.37 -16.60 15.94
C LEU A 83 11.47 -16.74 17.15
N VAL A 84 11.11 -15.62 17.78
CA VAL A 84 9.98 -15.56 18.71
C VAL A 84 8.84 -14.83 18.01
N VAL A 85 7.76 -15.53 17.68
CA VAL A 85 6.59 -14.93 16.99
C VAL A 85 5.41 -14.89 17.94
N ASN A 86 4.89 -13.69 18.21
CA ASN A 86 3.79 -13.46 19.17
C ASN A 86 4.05 -14.14 20.53
N GLY A 87 5.28 -14.03 21.05
CA GLY A 87 5.73 -14.64 22.30
C GLY A 87 5.99 -16.15 22.26
N ARG A 88 5.90 -16.80 21.09
CA ARG A 88 6.15 -18.24 20.93
C ARG A 88 7.46 -18.51 20.19
N PRO A 89 8.37 -19.33 20.72
CA PRO A 89 9.60 -19.68 20.02
C PRO A 89 9.32 -20.63 18.85
N HIS A 90 9.99 -20.39 17.73
CA HIS A 90 9.97 -21.20 16.51
C HIS A 90 11.40 -21.52 16.09
N ALA A 91 11.63 -22.78 15.70
CA ALA A 91 12.86 -23.24 15.04
C ALA A 91 12.47 -23.81 13.68
N LEU A 92 13.03 -23.27 12.61
CA LEU A 92 12.61 -23.48 11.23
C LEU A 92 13.83 -23.73 10.34
N THR A 93 13.63 -24.40 9.21
CA THR A 93 14.63 -24.47 8.14
C THR A 93 13.98 -23.92 6.87
N VAL A 94 14.54 -22.84 6.32
CA VAL A 94 13.89 -22.03 5.27
C VAL A 94 14.82 -21.77 4.08
N ASP A 95 14.24 -21.51 2.91
CA ASP A 95 14.99 -20.96 1.79
C ASP A 95 15.35 -19.49 2.11
N PRO A 96 16.61 -19.06 1.90
CA PRO A 96 17.07 -17.72 2.29
C PRO A 96 16.35 -16.57 1.54
N ARG A 97 15.62 -16.87 0.46
CA ARG A 97 14.83 -15.89 -0.30
C ARG A 97 13.44 -15.66 0.28
N VAL A 98 13.01 -16.47 1.24
CA VAL A 98 11.70 -16.32 1.88
C VAL A 98 11.66 -14.98 2.62
N THR A 99 10.69 -14.15 2.27
CA THR A 99 10.42 -12.91 3.00
C THR A 99 9.84 -13.22 4.38
N LEU A 100 10.00 -12.31 5.35
CA LEU A 100 9.35 -12.44 6.65
C LEU A 100 7.83 -12.56 6.48
N LEU A 101 7.25 -11.85 5.50
CA LEU A 101 5.83 -11.95 5.18
C LEU A 101 5.42 -13.38 4.79
N ASP A 102 6.15 -13.99 3.86
CA ASP A 102 5.83 -15.34 3.37
C ASP A 102 6.10 -16.41 4.44
N LEU A 103 7.14 -16.23 5.26
CA LEU A 103 7.36 -17.08 6.43
C LEU A 103 6.14 -17.07 7.36
N LEU A 104 5.67 -15.87 7.76
CA LEU A 104 4.55 -15.74 8.67
C LEU A 104 3.28 -16.37 8.09
N ARG A 105 2.99 -16.10 6.82
CA ARG A 105 1.73 -16.51 6.19
C ARG A 105 1.70 -17.96 5.77
N GLU A 106 2.75 -18.42 5.09
CA GLU A 106 2.72 -19.68 4.36
C GLU A 106 3.41 -20.80 5.15
N ASN A 107 4.47 -20.49 5.92
CA ASN A 107 5.14 -21.48 6.77
C ASN A 107 4.51 -21.58 8.17
N LEU A 108 4.09 -20.46 8.76
CA LEU A 108 3.51 -20.42 10.11
C LEU A 108 1.99 -20.30 10.15
N ALA A 109 1.33 -20.17 8.99
CA ALA A 109 -0.12 -20.01 8.86
C ALA A 109 -0.72 -18.81 9.61
N LEU A 110 0.09 -17.80 9.94
CA LEU A 110 -0.33 -16.51 10.51
C LEU A 110 -0.73 -15.56 9.39
N THR A 111 -1.94 -15.77 8.88
CA THR A 111 -2.43 -15.11 7.67
C THR A 111 -2.92 -13.67 7.88
N GLY A 112 -2.86 -13.14 9.10
CA GLY A 112 -3.28 -11.78 9.46
C GLY A 112 -2.48 -10.73 8.72
N SER A 113 -1.16 -10.88 8.63
CA SER A 113 -0.30 -10.03 7.79
C SER A 113 -0.63 -10.22 6.30
N LYS A 114 -0.80 -9.14 5.53
CA LYS A 114 -1.32 -9.20 4.17
C LYS A 114 -0.30 -8.83 3.10
N LYS A 115 -0.33 -9.56 1.97
CA LYS A 115 0.44 -9.26 0.77
C LYS A 115 -0.38 -8.39 -0.19
N GLY A 116 -0.30 -7.07 -0.03
CA GLY A 116 -1.01 -6.12 -0.91
C GLY A 116 -0.24 -5.76 -2.19
N CYS A 117 1.08 -5.63 -2.11
CA CYS A 117 1.91 -5.19 -3.24
C CYS A 117 3.23 -5.97 -3.41
N ASP A 118 3.75 -6.58 -2.33
CA ASP A 118 5.06 -7.26 -2.29
C ASP A 118 6.29 -6.41 -2.68
N HIS A 119 6.13 -5.08 -2.70
CA HIS A 119 7.16 -4.13 -3.12
C HIS A 119 7.25 -2.89 -2.21
N GLY A 120 6.78 -2.99 -0.96
CA GLY A 120 6.86 -1.90 0.04
C GLY A 120 5.97 -0.68 -0.21
N GLN A 121 5.02 -0.76 -1.14
CA GLN A 121 4.21 0.38 -1.59
C GLN A 121 2.94 0.64 -0.76
N CYS A 122 2.45 -0.34 0.01
CA CYS A 122 1.10 -0.26 0.61
C CYS A 122 1.02 -0.39 2.14
N GLY A 123 2.07 -0.88 2.81
CA GLY A 123 2.06 -1.09 4.27
C GLY A 123 1.12 -2.18 4.80
N ALA A 124 0.39 -2.92 3.95
CA ALA A 124 -0.53 -3.98 4.39
C ALA A 124 0.17 -5.16 5.09
N CYS A 125 1.47 -5.32 4.86
CA CYS A 125 2.33 -6.33 5.45
C CYS A 125 3.06 -5.84 6.71
N THR A 126 2.63 -4.73 7.32
CA THR A 126 3.35 -4.18 8.47
C THR A 126 3.26 -5.12 9.67
N VAL A 127 4.41 -5.42 10.27
CA VAL A 127 4.57 -6.17 11.53
C VAL A 127 5.56 -5.42 12.42
N LEU A 128 5.68 -5.80 13.69
CA LEU A 128 6.68 -5.25 14.61
C LEU A 128 7.84 -6.23 14.77
N ALA A 129 9.06 -5.81 14.43
CA ALA A 129 10.29 -6.54 14.73
C ALA A 129 11.01 -5.83 15.88
N ASN A 130 11.16 -6.51 17.02
CA ASN A 130 11.66 -5.94 18.27
C ASN A 130 10.97 -4.60 18.62
N GLY A 131 9.65 -4.55 18.47
CA GLY A 131 8.82 -3.36 18.71
C GLY A 131 8.80 -2.32 17.57
N ARG A 132 9.69 -2.40 16.58
CA ARG A 132 9.76 -1.45 15.47
C ARG A 132 8.93 -1.92 14.27
N ARG A 133 8.08 -1.07 13.72
CA ARG A 133 7.30 -1.43 12.53
C ARG A 133 8.18 -1.56 11.28
N ILE A 134 7.95 -2.61 10.49
CA ILE A 134 8.64 -2.84 9.21
C ILE A 134 7.69 -3.38 8.14
N ASN A 135 8.01 -3.15 6.86
CA ASN A 135 7.38 -3.85 5.76
C ASN A 135 7.95 -5.27 5.62
N SER A 136 7.25 -6.28 6.15
CA SER A 136 7.73 -7.67 6.12
C SER A 136 7.93 -8.28 4.72
N CYS A 137 7.31 -7.71 3.67
CA CYS A 137 7.58 -8.13 2.29
C CYS A 137 8.95 -7.72 1.75
N LEU A 138 9.60 -6.71 2.36
CA LEU A 138 10.92 -6.23 1.95
C LEU A 138 12.05 -6.70 2.87
N SER A 139 11.76 -7.62 3.79
CA SER A 139 12.76 -8.19 4.69
C SER A 139 12.82 -9.69 4.53
N LEU A 140 14.02 -10.26 4.40
CA LEU A 140 14.21 -11.70 4.34
C LEU A 140 14.09 -12.29 5.74
N ALA A 141 13.41 -13.43 5.87
CA ALA A 141 13.21 -14.09 7.16
C ALA A 141 14.55 -14.36 7.90
N VAL A 142 15.59 -14.73 7.17
CA VAL A 142 16.90 -15.11 7.71
C VAL A 142 17.65 -13.97 8.39
N VAL A 143 17.33 -12.69 8.12
CA VAL A 143 18.00 -11.55 8.79
C VAL A 143 17.44 -11.29 10.18
N HIS A 144 16.32 -11.91 10.53
CA HIS A 144 15.63 -11.75 11.80
C HIS A 144 15.99 -12.84 12.82
N ASP A 145 17.01 -13.67 12.57
CA ASP A 145 17.39 -14.75 13.50
C ASP A 145 17.58 -14.23 14.93
N GLY A 146 16.87 -14.85 15.88
CA GLY A 146 16.84 -14.47 17.28
C GLY A 146 15.92 -13.31 17.65
N GLU A 147 15.29 -12.62 16.69
CA GLU A 147 14.41 -11.49 16.96
C GLU A 147 12.99 -11.90 17.41
N GLU A 148 12.32 -10.95 18.07
CA GLU A 148 10.91 -11.05 18.40
C GLU A 148 10.04 -10.34 17.35
N ILE A 149 9.10 -11.07 16.78
CA ILE A 149 8.15 -10.59 15.77
C ILE A 149 6.73 -10.58 16.35
N THR A 150 6.09 -9.42 16.36
CA THR A 150 4.66 -9.28 16.71
C THR A 150 3.84 -8.96 15.46
N THR A 151 2.82 -9.78 15.24
CA THR A 151 1.83 -9.64 14.16
C THR A 151 0.50 -9.15 14.71
N ILE A 152 -0.51 -8.92 13.85
CA ILE A 152 -1.84 -8.52 14.29
C ILE A 152 -2.48 -9.54 15.25
N GLU A 153 -2.20 -10.83 15.05
CA GLU A 153 -2.66 -11.92 15.90
C GLU A 153 -2.05 -11.87 17.31
N GLY A 154 -0.87 -11.26 17.46
CA GLY A 154 -0.16 -11.15 18.73
C GLY A 154 -0.58 -9.97 19.61
N LEU A 155 -1.41 -9.05 19.11
CA LEU A 155 -1.78 -7.84 19.86
C LEU A 155 -2.87 -8.08 20.91
N ALA A 156 -3.79 -9.01 20.65
CA ALA A 156 -4.87 -9.35 21.57
C ALA A 156 -4.39 -10.33 22.64
N LYS A 157 -4.96 -10.24 23.85
CA LYS A 157 -4.71 -11.19 24.94
C LYS A 157 -5.95 -12.08 25.11
N GLY A 158 -5.97 -13.22 24.40
CA GLY A 158 -7.16 -14.06 24.35
C GLY A 158 -8.32 -13.34 23.67
N ASN A 159 -9.42 -13.10 24.40
CA ASN A 159 -10.57 -12.36 23.88
C ASN A 159 -10.49 -10.85 24.14
N ASP A 160 -9.47 -10.39 24.87
CA ASP A 160 -9.30 -8.98 25.16
C ASP A 160 -8.54 -8.29 24.02
N LEU A 161 -9.28 -7.48 23.27
CA LEU A 161 -8.75 -6.69 22.16
C LEU A 161 -7.74 -5.65 22.67
N HIS A 162 -6.70 -5.42 21.87
CA HIS A 162 -5.81 -4.31 22.07
C HIS A 162 -6.59 -2.98 21.99
N PRO A 163 -6.28 -1.93 22.78
CA PRO A 163 -6.99 -0.66 22.73
C PRO A 163 -7.13 -0.06 21.32
N VAL A 164 -6.11 -0.21 20.49
CA VAL A 164 -6.15 0.19 19.06
C VAL A 164 -7.14 -0.64 18.26
N GLN A 165 -7.24 -1.95 18.48
CA GLN A 165 -8.24 -2.79 17.81
C GLN A 165 -9.66 -2.38 18.20
N THR A 166 -9.91 -2.13 19.50
CA THR A 166 -11.20 -1.62 20.00
C THR A 166 -11.56 -0.29 19.35
N ALA A 167 -10.64 0.67 19.33
CA ALA A 167 -10.90 1.98 18.74
C ALA A 167 -11.17 1.90 17.23
N PHE A 168 -10.50 1.01 16.50
CA PHE A 168 -10.80 0.78 15.08
C PHE A 168 -12.22 0.23 14.86
N LEU A 169 -12.76 -0.58 15.79
CA LEU A 169 -14.15 -1.03 15.75
C LEU A 169 -15.12 0.11 16.04
N GLU A 170 -14.86 0.88 17.10
CA GLU A 170 -15.76 1.96 17.56
C GLU A 170 -15.85 3.13 16.57
N HIS A 171 -14.77 3.39 15.82
CA HIS A 171 -14.68 4.51 14.89
C HIS A 171 -14.82 4.12 13.42
N ASP A 172 -15.26 2.89 13.12
CA ASP A 172 -15.37 2.36 11.75
C ASP A 172 -14.06 2.57 10.96
N GLY A 173 -12.93 2.28 11.61
CA GLY A 173 -11.57 2.47 11.11
C GLY A 173 -11.16 1.46 10.02
N PHE A 174 -12.12 0.76 9.43
CA PHE A 174 -11.92 -0.18 8.35
C PHE A 174 -13.23 -0.46 7.61
N GLN A 175 -13.14 -1.09 6.44
CA GLN A 175 -14.30 -1.63 5.71
C GLN A 175 -14.02 -3.05 5.24
N CYS A 176 -13.31 -3.23 4.11
CA CYS A 176 -12.99 -4.57 3.60
C CYS A 176 -12.05 -5.38 4.50
N GLY A 177 -11.43 -4.75 5.50
CA GLY A 177 -10.55 -5.39 6.48
C GLY A 177 -9.13 -5.69 5.97
N TYR A 178 -8.83 -5.53 4.68
CA TYR A 178 -7.58 -6.02 4.10
C TYR A 178 -6.34 -5.23 4.57
N CYS A 179 -6.41 -3.90 4.62
CA CYS A 179 -5.29 -3.09 5.12
C CYS A 179 -5.22 -3.03 6.66
N THR A 180 -6.30 -3.42 7.34
CA THR A 180 -6.50 -3.23 8.77
C THR A 180 -5.38 -3.82 9.65
N PRO A 181 -4.86 -5.03 9.39
CA PRO A 181 -3.71 -5.57 10.13
C PRO A 181 -2.50 -4.63 10.12
N GLY A 182 -2.07 -4.18 8.94
CA GLY A 182 -0.95 -3.28 8.79
C GLY A 182 -1.21 -1.89 9.40
N GLN A 183 -2.44 -1.38 9.28
CA GLN A 183 -2.85 -0.11 9.92
C GLN A 183 -2.73 -0.21 11.44
N ILE A 184 -3.24 -1.28 12.04
CA ILE A 184 -3.23 -1.44 13.50
C ILE A 184 -1.80 -1.63 14.02
N CYS A 185 -0.99 -2.50 13.40
CA CYS A 185 0.42 -2.64 13.79
C CYS A 185 1.19 -1.32 13.66
N SER A 186 0.92 -0.55 12.60
CA SER A 186 1.57 0.76 12.40
C SER A 186 1.14 1.78 13.45
N ALA A 187 -0.15 1.81 13.81
CA ALA A 187 -0.68 2.68 14.84
C ALA A 187 -0.09 2.36 16.22
N VAL A 188 0.16 1.08 16.54
CA VAL A 188 0.84 0.69 17.79
C VAL A 188 2.27 1.23 17.82
N ALA A 189 3.06 1.00 16.78
CA ALA A 189 4.44 1.50 16.71
C ALA A 189 4.51 3.03 16.72
N LEU A 190 3.55 3.70 16.10
CA LEU A 190 3.46 5.17 16.07
C LEU A 190 3.44 5.79 17.47
N PHE A 191 2.80 5.13 18.45
CA PHE A 191 2.78 5.63 19.83
C PHE A 191 4.15 5.53 20.48
N GLU A 192 4.86 4.43 20.27
CA GLU A 192 6.23 4.25 20.77
C GLU A 192 7.20 5.24 20.11
N GLU A 193 7.12 5.41 18.78
CA GLU A 193 7.91 6.41 18.04
C GLU A 193 7.69 7.82 18.59
N HIS A 194 6.44 8.20 18.84
CA HIS A 194 6.13 9.50 19.44
C HIS A 194 6.67 9.63 20.87
N ASN A 195 6.50 8.60 21.70
CA ASN A 195 6.98 8.61 23.08
C ASN A 195 8.52 8.72 23.13
N HIS A 196 9.23 8.06 22.22
CA HIS A 196 10.68 8.18 22.07
C HIS A 196 11.15 9.55 21.57
N GLY A 197 10.25 10.39 21.07
CA GLY A 197 10.62 11.70 20.50
C GLY A 197 11.10 11.63 19.06
N ASP A 198 10.73 10.58 18.31
CA ASP A 198 11.04 10.51 16.89
C ASP A 198 10.25 11.59 16.14
N ALA A 199 10.93 12.46 15.41
CA ALA A 199 10.29 13.49 14.59
C ALA A 199 9.67 12.90 13.31
N SER A 200 8.57 13.49 12.84
CA SER A 200 8.01 13.25 11.51
C SER A 200 8.26 14.45 10.60
N PHE A 201 7.86 14.35 9.33
CA PHE A 201 7.98 15.45 8.38
C PHE A 201 7.22 16.72 8.81
N VAL A 202 6.12 16.56 9.55
CA VAL A 202 5.27 17.69 9.98
C VAL A 202 5.61 18.21 11.38
N THR A 203 6.62 17.63 12.04
CA THR A 203 7.08 18.08 13.35
C THR A 203 7.75 19.45 13.21
N ARG A 204 7.20 20.45 13.94
CA ARG A 204 7.67 21.84 13.85
C ARG A 204 8.86 22.15 14.74
N ASP A 205 8.85 21.65 15.97
CA ASP A 205 9.92 21.85 16.94
C ASP A 205 10.74 20.57 17.06
N LEU A 206 11.90 20.56 16.38
CA LEU A 206 12.82 19.42 16.43
C LEU A 206 13.61 19.36 17.74
N ALA A 207 13.61 20.42 18.55
CA ALA A 207 14.27 20.41 19.86
C ALA A 207 13.43 19.69 20.93
N SER A 208 12.10 19.63 20.76
CA SER A 208 11.18 18.90 21.64
C SER A 208 10.05 18.19 20.88
N PRO A 209 10.36 17.15 20.07
CA PRO A 209 9.39 16.53 19.15
C PRO A 209 8.16 15.89 19.81
N ASN A 210 8.27 15.48 21.08
CA ASN A 210 7.20 14.84 21.85
C ASN A 210 6.55 15.76 22.90
N ALA A 211 6.91 17.05 22.95
CA ALA A 211 6.35 17.96 23.94
C ALA A 211 4.86 18.27 23.73
N SER A 212 4.34 18.03 22.52
CA SER A 212 2.93 18.24 22.19
C SER A 212 2.22 16.93 21.92
N ALA A 213 0.94 16.87 22.28
CA ALA A 213 0.08 15.74 21.98
C ALA A 213 0.07 15.40 20.48
N LEU A 214 -0.10 14.12 20.18
CA LEU A 214 -0.13 13.59 18.82
C LEU A 214 -1.30 14.21 18.01
N THR A 215 -0.98 15.22 17.19
CA THR A 215 -1.97 15.97 16.41
C THR A 215 -2.54 15.12 15.26
N PRO A 216 -3.72 15.47 14.70
CA PRO A 216 -4.23 14.77 13.52
C PRO A 216 -3.26 14.78 12.32
N ASP A 217 -2.48 15.86 12.15
CA ASP A 217 -1.50 15.96 11.05
C ASP A 217 -0.30 15.04 11.28
N GLU A 218 0.20 14.95 12.52
CA GLU A 218 1.22 13.96 12.91
C GLU A 218 0.74 12.53 12.67
N ILE A 219 -0.51 12.22 13.02
CA ILE A 219 -1.09 10.88 12.77
C ILE A 219 -1.14 10.60 11.27
N ARG A 220 -1.66 11.52 10.46
CA ARG A 220 -1.75 11.32 9.01
C ARG A 220 -0.37 11.12 8.38
N GLU A 221 0.60 11.93 8.77
CA GLU A 221 1.96 11.83 8.25
C GLU A 221 2.59 10.48 8.61
N ARG A 222 2.56 10.11 9.90
CA ARG A 222 3.17 8.86 10.38
C ARG A 222 2.47 7.61 9.86
N MET A 223 1.19 7.70 9.50
CA MET A 223 0.41 6.61 8.93
C MET A 223 0.38 6.60 7.40
N SER A 224 1.03 7.57 6.74
CA SER A 224 0.99 7.74 5.28
C SER A 224 1.53 6.53 4.50
N GLY A 225 2.39 5.73 5.12
CA GLY A 225 2.91 4.47 4.56
C GLY A 225 1.91 3.31 4.50
N ASN A 226 0.70 3.46 5.08
CA ASN A 226 -0.34 2.43 5.08
C ASN A 226 -1.55 2.85 4.24
N ILE A 227 -1.67 2.27 3.04
CA ILE A 227 -2.69 2.65 2.08
C ILE A 227 -4.01 1.92 2.37
N CYS A 228 -5.11 2.67 2.37
CA CYS A 228 -6.48 2.19 2.47
C CYS A 228 -7.30 2.58 1.23
N ARG A 229 -7.61 1.61 0.36
CA ARG A 229 -8.38 1.89 -0.87
C ARG A 229 -9.87 2.13 -0.62
N CYS A 230 -10.42 1.61 0.47
CA CYS A 230 -11.77 1.92 0.93
C CYS A 230 -11.93 3.38 1.36
N GLY A 231 -10.83 4.08 1.67
CA GLY A 231 -10.87 5.46 2.11
C GLY A 231 -11.29 5.65 3.57
N ALA A 232 -11.09 4.65 4.43
CA ALA A 232 -11.45 4.71 5.86
C ALA A 232 -10.54 5.63 6.71
N TYR A 233 -9.70 6.46 6.08
CA TYR A 233 -8.72 7.31 6.77
C TYR A 233 -9.31 8.21 7.87
N PRO A 234 -10.49 8.84 7.72
CA PRO A 234 -11.06 9.63 8.80
C PRO A 234 -11.37 8.80 10.06
N GLY A 235 -11.87 7.57 9.89
CA GLY A 235 -12.13 6.63 10.98
C GLY A 235 -10.83 6.13 11.63
N ILE A 236 -9.82 5.80 10.81
CA ILE A 236 -8.48 5.40 11.26
C ILE A 236 -7.84 6.50 12.13
N VAL A 237 -7.84 7.75 11.65
CA VAL A 237 -7.28 8.88 12.41
C VAL A 237 -8.05 9.09 13.71
N SER A 238 -9.38 9.03 13.67
CA SER A 238 -10.23 9.19 14.87
C SER A 238 -9.94 8.10 15.91
N ALA A 239 -9.79 6.84 15.48
CA ALA A 239 -9.43 5.73 16.37
C ALA A 239 -8.09 5.97 17.09
N ILE A 240 -7.06 6.36 16.35
CA ILE A 240 -5.71 6.62 16.90
C ILE A 240 -5.75 7.80 17.88
N GLN A 241 -6.50 8.87 17.56
CA GLN A 241 -6.67 10.02 18.45
C GLN A 241 -7.36 9.65 19.77
N THR A 242 -8.41 8.81 19.72
CA THR A 242 -9.11 8.34 20.92
C THR A 242 -8.16 7.57 21.84
N VAL A 243 -7.34 6.67 21.29
CA VAL A 243 -6.36 5.92 22.07
C VAL A 243 -5.29 6.85 22.67
N SER A 244 -4.77 7.79 21.89
CA SER A 244 -3.76 8.77 22.34
C SER A 244 -4.24 9.56 23.56
N ARG A 245 -5.48 10.06 23.53
CA ARG A 245 -6.07 10.80 24.66
C ARG A 245 -6.25 9.92 25.90
N GLY A 246 -6.68 8.67 25.71
CA GLY A 246 -6.85 7.70 26.79
C GLY A 246 -5.54 7.21 27.44
N GLN A 247 -4.39 7.37 26.78
CA GLN A 247 -3.06 7.10 27.37
C GLN A 247 -2.59 8.25 28.28
N GLY A 248 -2.91 9.49 27.95
CA GLY A 248 -2.59 10.67 28.78
C GLY A 248 -3.24 10.60 30.17
N ASP A 249 -4.46 10.05 30.26
CA ASP A 249 -5.16 9.88 31.54
C ASP A 249 -4.61 8.73 32.42
N ARG A 250 -3.85 7.78 31.84
CA ARG A 250 -3.28 6.63 32.58
C ARG A 250 -1.87 6.87 33.11
N THR A 251 -1.13 7.83 32.54
CA THR A 251 0.23 8.20 32.98
C THR A 251 0.24 9.24 34.10
N GLY A 252 -0.92 9.85 34.40
CA GLY A 252 -1.10 10.80 35.50
C GLY A 252 -1.65 10.20 36.80
N LYS A 253 -1.63 8.86 36.97
CA LYS A 253 -2.16 8.18 38.15
C LYS A 253 -1.15 7.25 38.81
#